data_AF-A0A1H0V1G9-F1
#
_entry.id   AF-A0A1H0V1G9-F1
#
_cell.length_a   1.000
_cell.length_b   1.000
_cell.length_c   1.000
_cell.angle_alpha   90.00
_cell.angle_beta   90.00
_cell.angle_gamma   90.00
#
_symmetry.space_group_name_H-M   'P 1'
#
loop_
_entity.id
_entity.type
_entity.pdbx_description
1 polymer ?
#
loop_
_entity_poly.entity_id
_entity_poly.type
_entity_poly.pdbx_seq_one_letter_code
_entity_poly.pdbx_strand_id
1 'polypeptide(L)'
;MASSSSVMRRRSAVALCRDYGISSAEIAPLFGEDEAQFLRALKRHGLSGGGFEQKSRQLRLAEKIMNLLQKEVEALTALEEDSLSKTKLDTLALLTRTIEKVGDLQERFAAVRLEAVGGLSTDELRNVLTRIDERIDELAEMRARELVQIQSERTGVESGGPGMDDPGARCTTAATR
;
A
#
# COMPACT_ATOMS: atom_id res chain seq x y z
N MET A 1 -4.15 23.08 -15.30
CA MET A 1 -3.35 21.84 -15.42
C MET A 1 -3.22 21.28 -14.01
N ALA A 2 -3.65 20.04 -13.75
CA ALA A 2 -3.50 19.46 -12.42
C ALA A 2 -2.02 19.17 -12.15
N SER A 3 -1.47 19.66 -11.04
CA SER A 3 -0.08 19.41 -10.63
C SER A 3 0.17 17.90 -10.49
N SER A 4 1.36 17.42 -10.87
CA SER A 4 1.78 16.01 -10.77
C SER A 4 1.51 15.42 -9.37
N SER A 5 1.66 16.25 -8.32
CA SER A 5 1.34 15.91 -6.93
C SER A 5 -0.15 15.54 -6.72
N SER A 6 -1.08 16.23 -7.37
CA SER A 6 -2.53 15.95 -7.26
C SER A 6 -2.89 14.57 -7.83
N VAL A 7 -2.26 14.16 -8.93
CA VAL A 7 -2.49 12.84 -9.53
C VAL A 7 -1.92 11.73 -8.65
N MET A 8 -0.74 11.92 -8.06
CA MET A 8 -0.15 10.95 -7.12
C MET A 8 -0.99 10.78 -5.86
N ARG A 9 -1.47 11.87 -5.26
CA ARG A 9 -2.37 11.80 -4.08
C ARG A 9 -3.65 11.05 -4.39
N ARG A 10 -4.24 11.28 -5.57
CA ARG A 10 -5.41 10.54 -6.04
C ARG A 10 -5.11 9.06 -6.28
N ARG A 11 -3.94 8.71 -6.81
CA ARG A 11 -3.49 7.30 -6.94
C ARG A 11 -3.38 6.61 -5.59
N SER A 12 -2.77 7.27 -4.60
CA SER A 12 -2.68 6.75 -3.24
C SER A 12 -4.05 6.57 -2.60
N ALA A 13 -4.96 7.54 -2.81
CA ALA A 13 -6.35 7.41 -2.37
C ALA A 13 -7.06 6.19 -2.98
N VAL A 14 -6.87 5.92 -4.28
CA VAL A 14 -7.40 4.69 -4.90
C VAL A 14 -6.80 3.43 -4.29
N ALA A 15 -5.49 3.43 -3.97
CA ALA A 15 -4.86 2.29 -3.32
C ALA A 15 -5.44 2.05 -1.91
N LEU A 16 -5.69 3.13 -1.15
CA LEU A 16 -6.34 3.04 0.16
C LEU A 16 -7.76 2.47 0.06
N CYS A 17 -8.56 2.96 -0.89
CA CYS A 17 -9.88 2.40 -1.16
C CYS A 17 -9.81 0.89 -1.46
N ARG A 18 -8.90 0.50 -2.36
CA ARG A 18 -8.78 -0.89 -2.81
C ARG A 18 -8.27 -1.82 -1.70
N ASP A 19 -7.24 -1.43 -0.98
CA ASP A 19 -6.49 -2.33 -0.10
C ASP A 19 -7.13 -2.40 1.29
N TYR A 20 -7.66 -1.28 1.77
CA TYR A 20 -8.25 -1.14 3.10
C TYR A 20 -9.78 -1.08 3.08
N GLY A 21 -10.41 -0.99 1.90
CA GLY A 21 -11.86 -0.95 1.77
C GLY A 21 -12.48 0.35 2.27
N ILE A 22 -11.72 1.45 2.21
CA ILE A 22 -12.21 2.78 2.55
C ILE A 22 -13.06 3.29 1.39
N SER A 23 -14.27 3.74 1.67
CA SER A 23 -15.19 4.21 0.63
C SER A 23 -14.72 5.52 -0.01
N SER A 24 -15.16 5.76 -1.26
CA SER A 24 -14.93 7.05 -1.91
C SER A 24 -15.60 8.20 -1.15
N ALA A 25 -16.75 7.96 -0.52
CA ALA A 25 -17.45 8.91 0.33
C ALA A 25 -16.64 9.36 1.55
N GLU A 26 -15.87 8.46 2.17
CA GLU A 26 -15.01 8.78 3.32
C GLU A 26 -13.75 9.57 2.92
N ILE A 27 -13.23 9.32 1.71
CA ILE A 27 -11.99 9.94 1.24
C ILE A 27 -12.21 11.27 0.53
N ALA A 28 -13.33 11.45 -0.18
CA ALA A 28 -13.61 12.68 -0.92
C ALA A 28 -13.52 13.98 -0.08
N PRO A 29 -14.01 14.01 1.19
CA PRO A 29 -13.87 15.18 2.05
C PRO A 29 -12.41 15.59 2.32
N LEU A 30 -11.45 14.64 2.30
CA LEU A 30 -10.03 14.94 2.48
C LEU A 30 -9.47 15.78 1.34
N PHE A 31 -10.09 15.72 0.16
CA PHE A 31 -9.77 16.54 -0.99
C PHE A 31 -10.62 17.83 -1.07
N GLY A 32 -11.53 18.04 -0.12
CA GLY A 32 -12.50 19.15 -0.17
C GLY A 32 -13.53 19.01 -1.30
N GLU A 33 -13.71 17.80 -1.82
CA GLU A 33 -14.60 17.48 -2.92
C GLU A 33 -15.79 16.65 -2.39
N ASP A 34 -16.94 16.74 -3.05
CA ASP A 34 -17.99 15.73 -2.85
C ASP A 34 -17.60 14.40 -3.55
N GLU A 35 -18.25 13.31 -3.18
CA GLU A 35 -17.95 11.99 -3.75
C GLU A 35 -18.06 11.96 -5.28
N ALA A 36 -19.07 12.62 -5.86
CA ALA A 36 -19.28 12.64 -7.30
C ALA A 36 -18.20 13.46 -8.03
N GLN A 37 -17.71 14.54 -7.43
CA GLN A 37 -16.60 15.35 -7.91
C GLN A 37 -15.31 14.53 -7.86
N PHE A 38 -15.04 13.85 -6.76
CA PHE A 38 -13.88 12.98 -6.58
C PHE A 38 -13.86 11.85 -7.62
N LEU A 39 -14.97 11.13 -7.81
CA LEU A 39 -15.10 10.08 -8.81
C LEU A 39 -14.95 10.61 -10.25
N ARG A 40 -15.50 11.79 -10.56
CA ARG A 40 -15.29 12.45 -11.86
C ARG A 40 -13.82 12.83 -12.07
N ALA A 41 -13.15 13.31 -11.03
CA ALA A 41 -11.72 13.58 -11.06
C ALA A 41 -10.90 12.32 -11.35
N LEU A 42 -11.20 11.21 -10.68
CA LEU A 42 -10.54 9.93 -10.92
C LEU A 42 -10.74 9.43 -12.35
N LYS A 43 -11.95 9.54 -12.90
CA LYS A 43 -12.24 9.22 -14.32
C LYS A 43 -11.38 10.05 -15.27
N ARG A 44 -11.29 11.36 -15.05
CA ARG A 44 -10.44 12.25 -15.86
C ARG A 44 -8.96 11.87 -15.82
N HIS A 45 -8.50 11.25 -14.74
CA HIS A 45 -7.11 10.81 -14.58
C HIS A 45 -6.88 9.33 -14.97
N GLY A 46 -7.89 8.63 -15.49
CA GLY A 46 -7.79 7.21 -15.82
C GLY A 46 -7.65 6.29 -14.60
N LEU A 47 -8.05 6.76 -13.41
CA LEU A 47 -7.95 6.05 -12.13
C LEU A 47 -9.25 5.34 -11.73
N SER A 48 -10.28 5.38 -12.57
CA SER A 48 -11.63 4.89 -12.24
C SER A 48 -11.80 3.35 -12.28
N GLY A 49 -10.72 2.60 -12.11
CA GLY A 49 -10.70 1.13 -12.18
C GLY A 49 -11.35 0.48 -10.96
N GLY A 50 -12.68 0.36 -10.97
CA GLY A 50 -13.47 -0.74 -10.35
C GLY A 50 -13.32 -1.05 -8.86
N GLY A 51 -12.79 -0.15 -8.03
CA GLY A 51 -12.38 -0.47 -6.65
C GLY A 51 -13.12 0.21 -5.50
N PHE A 52 -14.00 1.17 -5.76
CA PHE A 52 -14.50 2.08 -4.71
C PHE A 52 -15.61 1.51 -3.82
N GLU A 53 -16.30 0.46 -4.29
CA GLU A 53 -17.28 -0.29 -3.48
C GLU A 53 -16.71 -1.61 -2.94
N GLN A 54 -15.39 -1.81 -3.00
CA GLN A 54 -14.82 -3.08 -2.59
C GLN A 54 -14.66 -3.13 -1.08
N LYS A 55 -15.36 -4.09 -0.47
CA LYS A 55 -15.11 -4.58 0.89
C LYS A 55 -13.60 -4.74 1.11
N SER A 56 -13.14 -4.48 2.34
CA SER A 56 -11.71 -4.60 2.69
C SER A 56 -11.14 -5.91 2.14
N ARG A 57 -9.87 -5.92 1.73
CA ARG A 57 -9.23 -7.12 1.17
C ARG A 57 -9.42 -8.34 2.09
N GLN A 58 -9.44 -8.12 3.40
CA GLN A 58 -9.68 -9.14 4.42
C GLN A 58 -11.12 -9.68 4.35
N LEU A 59 -12.13 -8.82 4.24
CA LEU A 59 -13.53 -9.25 4.08
C LEU A 59 -13.74 -10.02 2.78
N ARG A 60 -13.13 -9.59 1.67
CA ARG A 60 -13.18 -10.34 0.39
C ARG A 60 -12.53 -11.71 0.49
N LEU A 61 -11.42 -11.82 1.20
CA LEU A 61 -10.76 -13.10 1.43
C LEU A 61 -11.65 -14.01 2.30
N ALA A 62 -12.24 -13.47 3.37
CA ALA A 62 -13.15 -14.21 4.23
C ALA A 62 -14.40 -14.69 3.46
N GLU A 63 -14.99 -13.86 2.60
CA GLU A 63 -16.11 -14.25 1.72
C GLU A 63 -15.71 -15.35 0.74
N LYS A 64 -14.51 -15.25 0.14
CA LYS A 64 -14.02 -16.30 -0.74
C LYS A 64 -13.84 -17.63 0.01
N ILE A 65 -13.31 -17.59 1.23
CA ILE A 65 -13.16 -18.76 2.09
C ILE A 65 -14.54 -19.34 2.43
N MET A 66 -15.50 -18.50 2.84
CA MET A 66 -16.89 -18.91 3.11
C MET A 66 -17.52 -19.60 1.91
N ASN A 67 -17.39 -19.04 0.72
CA ASN A 67 -17.93 -19.65 -0.51
C ASN A 67 -17.26 -20.99 -0.84
N LEU A 68 -15.97 -21.15 -0.57
CA LEU A 68 -15.27 -22.44 -0.75
C LEU A 68 -15.75 -23.47 0.28
N LEU A 69 -15.92 -23.06 1.54
CA LEU A 69 -16.42 -23.94 2.60
C LEU A 69 -17.86 -24.38 2.34
N GLN A 70 -18.73 -23.48 1.86
CA GLN A 70 -20.10 -23.82 1.47
C GLN A 70 -20.14 -24.84 0.33
N LYS A 71 -19.30 -24.66 -0.71
CA LYS A 71 -19.19 -25.63 -1.81
C LYS A 71 -18.70 -26.99 -1.34
N GLU A 72 -17.77 -27.02 -0.39
CA GLU A 72 -17.27 -28.29 0.18
C GLU A 72 -18.36 -29.00 0.98
N VAL A 73 -19.15 -28.26 1.76
CA VAL A 73 -20.32 -28.80 2.47
C VAL A 73 -21.34 -29.35 1.47
N GLU A 74 -21.69 -28.59 0.43
CA GLU A 74 -22.59 -29.03 -0.64
C GLU A 74 -22.09 -30.33 -1.31
N ALA A 75 -20.79 -30.39 -1.64
CA ALA A 75 -20.17 -31.58 -2.24
C ALA A 75 -20.22 -32.80 -1.33
N LEU A 76 -19.97 -32.63 -0.02
CA LEU A 76 -20.05 -33.71 0.96
C LEU A 76 -21.50 -34.18 1.20
N THR A 77 -22.47 -33.28 1.10
CA THR A 77 -23.89 -33.63 1.20
C THR A 77 -24.44 -34.30 -0.07
N ALA A 78 -23.88 -34.00 -1.24
CA ALA A 78 -24.27 -34.61 -2.52
C ALA A 78 -23.68 -36.02 -2.73
N LEU A 79 -22.67 -36.42 -1.95
CA LEU A 79 -22.12 -37.78 -1.96
C LEU A 79 -23.08 -38.75 -1.23
N GLU A 80 -24.15 -39.13 -1.93
CA GLU A 80 -25.05 -40.24 -1.56
C GLU A 80 -24.28 -41.58 -1.57
N GLU A 81 -23.61 -41.90 -0.47
CA GLU A 81 -23.32 -43.30 -0.12
C GLU A 81 -24.08 -43.60 1.16
N ASP A 82 -24.86 -44.68 1.15
CA ASP A 82 -25.93 -45.13 2.06
C ASP A 82 -25.62 -45.26 3.57
N SER A 83 -24.50 -44.71 4.04
CA SER A 83 -24.35 -44.38 5.45
C SER A 83 -23.43 -43.17 5.59
N LEU A 84 -23.93 -42.13 6.26
CA LEU A 84 -23.08 -41.06 6.78
C LEU A 84 -22.02 -41.70 7.68
N SER A 85 -20.84 -41.96 7.12
CA SER A 85 -19.73 -42.51 7.89
C SER A 85 -19.40 -41.53 9.01
N LYS A 86 -19.02 -42.04 10.19
CA LYS A 86 -18.61 -41.20 11.33
C LYS A 86 -17.58 -40.13 10.92
N THR A 87 -16.69 -40.48 9.99
CA THR A 87 -15.73 -39.56 9.38
C THR A 87 -16.37 -38.42 8.57
N LYS A 88 -17.44 -38.68 7.80
CA LYS A 88 -18.21 -37.63 7.09
C LYS A 88 -18.88 -36.67 8.08
N LEU A 89 -19.50 -37.20 9.15
CA LEU A 89 -20.12 -36.37 10.20
C LEU A 89 -19.10 -35.52 10.96
N ASP A 90 -17.95 -36.08 11.32
CA ASP A 90 -16.87 -35.33 11.98
C ASP A 90 -16.30 -34.23 11.07
N THR A 91 -16.18 -34.50 9.76
CA THR A 91 -15.70 -33.52 8.77
C THR A 91 -16.72 -32.39 8.57
N LEU A 92 -18.01 -32.72 8.48
CA LEU A 92 -19.09 -31.72 8.42
C LEU A 92 -19.12 -30.85 9.69
N ALA A 93 -19.00 -31.45 10.87
CA ALA A 93 -18.94 -30.71 12.13
C ALA A 93 -17.73 -29.76 12.20
N LEU A 94 -16.57 -30.19 11.69
CA LEU A 94 -15.37 -29.35 11.60
C LEU A 94 -15.54 -28.19 10.60
N LEU A 95 -16.17 -28.44 9.45
CA LEU A 95 -16.47 -27.42 8.45
C LEU A 95 -17.45 -26.39 9.01
N THR A 96 -18.53 -26.81 9.68
CA THR A 96 -19.48 -25.90 10.33
C THR A 96 -18.81 -25.01 11.36
N ARG A 97 -17.96 -25.58 12.24
CA ARG A 97 -17.17 -24.78 13.20
C ARG A 97 -16.21 -23.80 12.52
N THR A 98 -15.66 -24.18 11.36
CA THR A 98 -14.77 -23.30 10.59
C THR A 98 -15.56 -22.15 9.96
N ILE A 99 -16.75 -22.43 9.44
CA ILE A 99 -17.68 -21.43 8.91
C ILE A 99 -18.06 -20.42 10.00
N GLU A 100 -18.44 -20.89 11.20
CA GLU A 100 -18.75 -20.03 12.34
C GLU A 100 -17.57 -19.11 12.69
N LYS A 101 -16.36 -19.66 12.81
CA LYS A 101 -15.15 -18.87 13.11
C LYS A 101 -14.82 -17.83 12.04
N VAL A 102 -15.06 -18.13 10.76
CA VAL A 102 -14.86 -17.17 9.67
C VAL A 102 -15.94 -16.09 9.71
N GLY A 103 -17.18 -16.43 10.06
CA GLY A 103 -18.26 -15.48 10.32
C GLY A 103 -17.92 -14.52 11.47
N ASP A 104 -17.49 -15.04 12.62
CA ASP A 104 -17.04 -14.23 13.76
C ASP A 104 -15.89 -13.28 13.37
N LEU A 105 -14.98 -13.76 12.52
CA LEU A 105 -13.87 -12.95 12.03
C LEU A 105 -14.34 -11.81 11.11
N GLN A 106 -15.34 -12.07 10.25
CA GLN A 106 -15.97 -11.04 9.43
C GLN A 106 -16.65 -9.96 10.29
N GLU A 107 -17.39 -10.38 11.31
CA GLU A 107 -18.07 -9.46 12.24
C GLU A 107 -17.05 -8.60 13.01
N ARG A 108 -15.96 -9.20 13.51
CA ARG A 108 -14.87 -8.46 14.16
C ARG A 108 -14.20 -7.46 13.23
N PHE A 109 -13.96 -7.81 11.95
CA PHE A 109 -13.43 -6.84 10.99
C PHE A 109 -14.41 -5.71 10.70
N ALA A 110 -15.71 -5.98 10.69
CA ALA A 110 -16.73 -4.94 10.56
C ALA A 110 -16.81 -4.03 11.80
N ALA A 111 -16.71 -4.60 13.01
CA ALA A 111 -16.74 -3.88 14.28
C ALA A 111 -15.50 -3.00 14.47
N VAL A 112 -14.29 -3.50 14.19
CA VAL A 112 -13.05 -2.70 14.24
C VAL A 112 -13.11 -1.49 13.32
N ARG A 113 -13.78 -1.60 12.16
CA ARG A 113 -13.99 -0.47 11.25
C ARG A 113 -14.91 0.59 11.85
N LEU A 114 -15.93 0.18 12.61
CA LEU A 114 -16.86 1.09 13.30
C LEU A 114 -16.20 1.75 14.54
N GLU A 115 -15.37 1.01 15.28
CA GLU A 115 -14.63 1.54 16.45
C GLU A 115 -13.49 2.49 16.06
N ALA A 116 -12.91 2.33 14.86
CA ALA A 116 -11.91 3.25 14.32
C ALA A 116 -12.46 4.67 14.03
N VAL A 117 -13.78 4.87 14.16
CA VAL A 117 -14.45 6.18 14.02
C VAL A 117 -14.17 7.11 15.21
N GLY A 118 -13.43 6.65 16.24
CA GLY A 118 -12.86 7.49 17.31
C GLY A 118 -11.64 8.33 16.90
N GLY A 119 -11.35 8.47 15.60
CA GLY A 119 -10.23 9.23 15.05
C GLY A 119 -10.60 10.65 14.64
N LEU A 120 -9.57 11.51 14.52
CA LEU A 120 -9.61 12.92 14.11
C LEU A 120 -10.76 13.26 13.14
N SER A 121 -11.41 14.41 13.35
CA SER A 121 -12.35 14.95 12.38
C SER A 121 -11.68 15.14 11.01
N THR A 122 -12.48 15.18 9.94
CA THR A 122 -11.98 15.36 8.57
C THR A 122 -11.18 16.64 8.40
N ASP A 123 -11.49 17.69 9.16
CA ASP A 123 -10.76 18.96 9.17
C ASP A 123 -9.43 18.84 9.92
N GLU A 124 -9.41 18.18 11.07
CA GLU A 124 -8.17 17.90 11.80
C GLU A 124 -7.23 17.02 11.00
N LEU A 125 -7.76 15.97 10.36
CA LEU A 125 -6.98 15.08 9.51
C LEU A 125 -6.40 15.82 8.30
N ARG A 126 -7.19 16.70 7.66
CA ARG A 126 -6.68 17.57 6.58
C ARG A 126 -5.55 18.47 7.07
N ASN A 127 -5.70 19.10 8.23
CA ASN A 127 -4.67 19.96 8.80
C ASN A 127 -3.37 19.19 9.11
N VAL A 128 -3.49 17.98 9.66
CA VAL A 128 -2.33 17.11 9.92
C VAL A 128 -1.63 16.72 8.61
N LEU A 129 -2.40 16.33 7.58
CA LEU A 129 -1.85 15.98 6.28
C LEU A 129 -1.14 17.17 5.61
N THR A 130 -1.71 18.37 5.67
CA THR A 130 -1.07 19.60 5.16
C THR A 130 0.26 19.85 5.86
N ARG A 131 0.31 19.72 7.19
CA ARG A 131 1.56 19.91 7.96
C ARG A 131 2.62 18.86 7.60
N ILE A 132 2.20 17.62 7.32
CA ILE A 132 3.11 16.56 6.86
C ILE A 132 3.65 16.92 5.46
N ASP A 133 2.80 17.34 4.54
CA ASP A 133 3.21 17.75 3.18
C ASP A 133 4.24 18.90 3.27
N GLU A 134 3.97 19.94 4.07
CA GLU A 134 4.91 21.06 4.31
C GLU A 134 6.26 20.57 4.83
N ARG A 135 6.24 19.66 5.82
CA ARG A 135 7.47 19.12 6.41
C ARG A 135 8.25 18.25 5.43
N ILE A 136 7.58 17.52 4.54
CA ILE A 136 8.21 16.74 3.48
C ILE A 136 8.92 17.68 2.50
N ASP A 137 8.27 18.77 2.09
CA ASP A 137 8.86 19.75 1.19
C ASP A 137 10.09 20.41 1.80
N GLU A 138 10.03 20.81 3.09
CA GLU A 138 11.19 21.32 3.84
C GLU A 138 12.36 20.32 3.88
N LEU A 139 12.07 19.06 4.21
CA LEU A 139 13.07 18.00 4.28
C LEU A 139 13.68 17.70 2.90
N ALA A 140 12.86 17.71 1.85
CA ALA A 140 13.31 17.53 0.48
C ALA A 140 14.22 18.68 0.02
N GLU A 141 13.89 19.92 0.39
CA GLU A 141 14.72 21.08 0.06
C GLU A 141 16.05 21.04 0.82
N MET A 142 16.04 20.76 2.12
CA MET A 142 17.27 20.58 2.89
C MET A 142 18.15 19.48 2.27
N ARG A 143 17.55 18.35 1.90
CA ARG A 143 18.27 17.25 1.26
C ARG A 143 18.84 17.62 -0.11
N ALA A 144 18.10 18.38 -0.90
CA ALA A 144 18.59 18.87 -2.20
C ALA A 144 19.81 19.78 -2.03
N ARG A 145 19.79 20.69 -1.03
CA ARG A 145 20.93 21.56 -0.71
C ARG A 145 22.15 20.77 -0.24
N GLU A 146 21.97 19.80 0.65
CA GLU A 146 23.04 18.90 1.08
C GLU A 146 23.70 18.19 -0.10
N LEU A 147 22.90 17.64 -1.02
CA LEU A 147 23.43 16.93 -2.19
C LEU A 147 24.23 17.85 -3.12
N VAL A 148 23.78 19.10 -3.33
CA VAL A 148 24.52 20.11 -4.11
C VAL A 148 25.82 20.50 -3.42
N GLN A 149 25.81 20.66 -2.09
CA GLN A 149 27.01 20.98 -1.31
C GLN A 149 28.04 19.84 -1.40
N ILE A 150 27.62 18.59 -1.14
CA ILE A 150 28.49 17.40 -1.25
C ILE A 150 29.08 17.28 -2.66
N GLN A 151 28.29 17.55 -3.71
CA GLN A 151 28.77 17.51 -5.08
C GLN A 151 29.78 18.63 -5.41
N SER A 152 29.58 19.82 -4.83
CA SER A 152 30.49 20.97 -4.98
C SER A 152 31.81 20.73 -4.24
N GLU A 153 31.77 20.13 -3.05
CA GLU A 153 32.97 19.73 -2.30
C GLU A 153 33.74 18.63 -3.04
N ARG A 154 33.03 17.68 -3.66
CA ARG A 154 33.65 16.59 -4.44
C ARG A 154 34.30 17.06 -5.74
N THR A 155 33.76 18.10 -6.38
CA THR A 155 34.33 18.73 -7.59
C THR A 155 35.43 19.75 -7.27
N GLY A 156 35.39 20.38 -6.09
CA GLY A 156 36.44 21.27 -5.60
C GLY A 156 37.76 20.56 -5.22
N VAL A 157 37.72 19.24 -4.94
CA VAL A 157 38.92 18.43 -4.68
C VAL A 157 39.65 18.02 -5.97
N GLU A 158 39.01 18.09 -7.15
CA GLU A 158 39.64 17.75 -8.44
C GLU A 158 40.35 18.94 -9.13
N SER A 159 40.25 20.16 -8.61
CA SER A 159 40.84 21.37 -9.23
C SER A 159 41.90 22.05 -8.36
N GLY A 160 42.84 21.27 -7.84
CA GLY A 160 43.94 21.76 -7.00
C GLY A 160 45.23 20.93 -7.07
N GLY A 161 45.59 20.43 -8.25
CA GLY A 161 46.89 19.79 -8.48
C GLY A 161 47.57 20.42 -9.70
N PRO A 162 48.62 21.24 -9.56
CA PRO A 162 49.45 21.61 -10.70
C PRO A 162 50.26 20.37 -11.10
N GLY A 163 50.24 20.07 -12.39
CA GLY A 163 50.98 18.96 -12.98
C GLY A 163 52.49 19.21 -13.13
N MET A 164 53.15 18.11 -13.51
CA MET A 164 54.54 17.94 -13.99
C MET A 164 55.61 18.05 -12.87
N ASP A 165 56.53 17.10 -12.68
CA ASP A 165 57.45 16.57 -13.70
C ASP A 165 57.81 15.07 -13.51
N ASP A 166 57.97 14.36 -14.63
CA ASP A 166 58.82 13.17 -14.83
C ASP A 166 59.92 13.63 -15.81
N PRO A 167 61.24 13.32 -15.68
CA PRO A 167 61.78 11.96 -15.85
C PRO A 167 63.11 11.58 -15.16
N GLY A 168 63.25 10.28 -14.82
CA GLY A 168 64.43 9.48 -15.17
C GLY A 168 65.73 9.55 -14.33
N ALA A 169 66.02 8.46 -13.60
CA ALA A 169 67.38 7.92 -13.48
C ALA A 169 67.34 6.39 -13.29
N ARG A 170 67.92 5.68 -14.28
CA ARG A 170 68.19 4.22 -14.34
C ARG A 170 69.18 3.83 -13.22
N CYS A 171 69.30 2.60 -12.72
CA CYS A 171 69.78 1.33 -13.31
C CYS A 171 70.23 0.50 -12.06
N THR A 172 70.08 -0.81 -11.87
CA THR A 172 70.77 -1.92 -12.58
C THR A 172 70.31 -3.30 -12.06
N THR A 173 70.05 -4.22 -13.00
CA THR A 173 70.43 -5.67 -13.10
C THR A 173 70.20 -6.65 -11.92
N ALA A 174 69.36 -7.68 -12.08
CA ALA A 174 69.66 -9.07 -12.54
C ALA A 174 69.46 -10.06 -11.35
N ALA A 175 69.00 -11.31 -11.44
CA ALA A 175 68.89 -12.26 -12.54
C ALA A 175 67.78 -13.32 -12.25
N THR A 176 67.31 -13.92 -13.35
CA THR A 176 66.69 -15.26 -13.55
C THR A 176 67.31 -16.34 -12.62
N ARG A 177 66.62 -17.37 -12.13
CA ARG A 177 65.59 -18.27 -12.66
C ARG A 177 64.98 -19.06 -11.50
#